data_AF-A0A345SSS3-F1
#
_entry.id   AF-A0A345SSS3-F1
#
_cell.length_a   1.000
_cell.length_b   1.000
_cell.length_c   1.000
_cell.angle_alpha   90.00
_cell.angle_beta   90.00
_cell.angle_gamma   90.00
#
_symmetry.space_group_name_H-M   'P 1'
#
loop_
_entity.id
_entity.type
_entity.pdbx_description
1 polymer ?
#
loop_
_entity_poly.entity_id
_entity_poly.type
_entity_poly.pdbx_seq_one_letter_code
_entity_poly.pdbx_strand_id
1 'polypeptide(L)'
;MAAAFAMSYRDLTEHQACLFRRLGLHPGTEIDVYAAAALMDLPVGLAGRLLEQLYGEHLLEERVRGRFQTHDLLRHYARTLAEQDLDADNTAALDRLLDYYQHTAEAADALINDTGGHPSPASASLPTSLRLVSRTQALAWMEAERAALVASGRRRRPTVKHSTCSNPSATTSARPTPLRDWLVLGKVGTSPRSEVPR
;
A
#
# COMPACT_ATOMS: atom_id res chain seq x y z
N MET A 1 -12.67 20.64 -18.82
CA MET A 1 -11.72 20.23 -17.75
C MET A 1 -10.81 19.09 -18.19
N ALA A 2 -11.30 17.99 -18.80
CA ALA A 2 -10.44 16.90 -19.30
C ALA A 2 -9.30 17.34 -20.24
N ALA A 3 -9.51 18.39 -21.05
CA ALA A 3 -8.49 18.93 -21.94
C ALA A 3 -7.25 19.53 -21.22
N ALA A 4 -7.41 20.09 -20.01
CA ALA A 4 -6.29 20.65 -19.25
C ALA A 4 -5.40 19.52 -18.67
N PHE A 5 -6.02 18.46 -18.13
CA PHE A 5 -5.29 17.30 -17.63
C PHE A 5 -4.59 16.52 -18.73
N ALA A 6 -5.21 16.42 -19.92
CA ALA A 6 -4.58 15.79 -21.06
C ALA A 6 -3.34 16.56 -21.56
N MET A 7 -3.28 17.88 -21.35
CA MET A 7 -2.08 18.67 -21.67
C MET A 7 -0.97 18.40 -20.66
N SER A 8 -1.24 18.52 -19.35
CA SER A 8 -0.26 18.18 -18.31
C SER A 8 0.24 16.74 -18.42
N TYR A 9 -0.63 15.79 -18.82
CA TYR A 9 -0.24 14.39 -19.04
C TYR A 9 0.65 14.20 -20.28
N ARG A 10 0.47 14.98 -21.35
CA ARG A 10 1.31 14.90 -22.56
C ARG A 10 2.73 15.39 -22.35
N ASP A 11 2.92 16.31 -21.41
CA ASP A 11 4.23 16.85 -21.08
C ASP A 11 5.02 15.93 -20.12
N LEU A 12 4.40 14.85 -19.63
CA LEU A 12 5.06 13.88 -18.77
C LEU A 12 6.08 13.04 -19.54
N THR A 13 7.19 12.75 -18.86
CA THR A 13 8.08 11.67 -19.29
C THR A 13 7.38 10.32 -19.20
N GLU A 14 7.89 9.32 -19.93
CA GLU A 14 7.32 7.97 -19.92
C GLU A 14 7.18 7.37 -18.52
N HIS A 15 8.17 7.59 -17.65
CA HIS A 15 8.16 7.08 -16.27
C HIS A 15 7.11 7.77 -15.39
N GLN A 16 6.93 9.08 -15.55
CA GLN A 16 5.90 9.86 -14.85
C GLN A 16 4.50 9.46 -15.32
N ALA A 17 4.31 9.32 -16.63
CA ALA A 17 3.05 8.87 -17.21
C ALA A 17 2.70 7.46 -16.73
N CYS A 18 3.67 6.54 -16.69
CA CYS A 18 3.49 5.19 -16.16
C CYS A 18 3.08 5.20 -14.69
N LEU A 19 3.78 5.97 -13.83
CA LEU A 19 3.38 6.11 -12.43
C LEU A 19 1.96 6.67 -12.31
N PHE A 20 1.65 7.75 -13.04
CA PHE A 20 0.32 8.36 -13.01
C PHE A 20 -0.79 7.36 -13.39
N ARG A 21 -0.60 6.54 -14.43
CA ARG A 21 -1.56 5.48 -14.79
C ARG A 21 -1.68 4.44 -13.67
N ARG A 22 -0.56 3.98 -13.10
CA ARG A 22 -0.58 2.99 -11.99
C ARG A 22 -1.24 3.51 -10.71
N LEU A 23 -1.22 4.83 -10.46
CA LEU A 23 -1.99 5.42 -9.35
C LEU A 23 -3.51 5.23 -9.51
N GLY A 24 -4.00 5.06 -10.74
CA GLY A 24 -5.40 4.72 -11.02
C GLY A 24 -5.82 3.33 -10.49
N LEU A 25 -4.84 2.42 -10.35
CA LEU A 25 -5.02 1.08 -9.78
C LEU A 25 -5.01 1.09 -8.24
N HIS A 26 -4.46 2.15 -7.62
CA HIS A 26 -4.27 2.22 -6.18
C HIS A 26 -5.62 2.24 -5.44
N PRO A 27 -5.85 1.33 -4.49
CA PRO A 27 -7.15 1.19 -3.82
C PRO A 27 -7.46 2.33 -2.84
N GLY A 28 -6.44 2.98 -2.26
CA GLY A 28 -6.58 4.08 -1.30
C GLY A 28 -6.45 5.47 -1.93
N THR A 29 -6.93 6.51 -1.23
CA THR A 29 -6.91 7.93 -1.67
C THR A 29 -5.53 8.57 -1.59
N GLU A 30 -4.72 8.12 -0.65
CA GLU A 30 -3.34 8.55 -0.44
C GLU A 30 -2.39 7.41 -0.78
N ILE A 31 -1.17 7.75 -1.19
CA ILE A 31 -0.10 6.81 -1.46
C ILE A 31 1.18 7.29 -0.80
N ASP A 32 1.89 6.37 -0.15
CA ASP A 32 3.24 6.63 0.35
C ASP A 32 4.31 6.22 -0.68
N VAL A 33 5.55 6.63 -0.44
CA VAL A 33 6.67 6.36 -1.36
C VAL A 33 6.94 4.86 -1.53
N TYR A 34 6.68 4.04 -0.51
CA TYR A 34 6.95 2.59 -0.53
C TYR A 34 5.89 1.86 -1.36
N ALA A 35 4.62 2.23 -1.24
CA ALA A 35 3.53 1.74 -2.07
C ALA A 35 3.73 2.13 -3.54
N ALA A 36 4.17 3.35 -3.82
CA ALA A 36 4.50 3.78 -5.18
C ALA A 36 5.69 3.00 -5.77
N ALA A 37 6.71 2.74 -4.95
CA ALA A 37 7.85 1.93 -5.34
C ALA A 37 7.46 0.48 -5.64
N ALA A 38 6.56 -0.11 -4.84
CA ALA A 38 6.02 -1.45 -5.10
C ALA A 38 5.20 -1.51 -6.40
N LEU A 39 4.35 -0.51 -6.64
CA LEU A 39 3.58 -0.39 -7.88
C LEU A 39 4.49 -0.31 -9.11
N MET A 40 5.55 0.49 -9.05
CA MET A 40 6.44 0.73 -10.19
C MET A 40 7.56 -0.30 -10.35
N ASP A 41 7.76 -1.18 -9.36
CA ASP A 41 8.93 -2.07 -9.28
C ASP A 41 10.26 -1.30 -9.32
N LEU A 42 10.32 -0.20 -8.57
CA LEU A 42 11.48 0.69 -8.51
C LEU A 42 12.06 0.78 -7.10
N PRO A 43 13.34 1.13 -6.96
CA PRO A 43 13.89 1.57 -5.68
C PRO A 43 13.11 2.74 -5.08
N VAL A 44 12.92 2.74 -3.75
CA VAL A 44 12.17 3.76 -2.99
C VAL A 44 12.59 5.18 -3.35
N GLY A 45 13.90 5.45 -3.45
CA GLY A 45 14.40 6.79 -3.79
C GLY A 45 14.06 7.24 -5.22
N LEU A 46 13.92 6.32 -6.17
CA LEU A 46 13.48 6.66 -7.53
C LEU A 46 11.97 6.92 -7.57
N ALA A 47 11.18 6.09 -6.88
CA ALA A 47 9.74 6.31 -6.76
C ALA A 47 9.41 7.65 -6.06
N GLY A 48 10.17 8.00 -5.01
CA GLY A 48 10.02 9.29 -4.33
C GLY A 48 10.25 10.47 -5.26
N ARG A 49 11.33 10.43 -6.06
CA ARG A 49 11.58 11.47 -7.09
C ARG A 49 10.47 11.56 -8.13
N LEU A 50 9.93 10.44 -8.57
CA LEU A 50 8.81 10.44 -9.53
C LEU A 50 7.53 11.04 -8.92
N LEU A 51 7.25 10.75 -7.65
CA LEU A 51 6.14 11.38 -6.92
C LEU A 51 6.33 12.89 -6.76
N GLU A 52 7.54 13.33 -6.39
CA GLU A 52 7.88 14.76 -6.29
C GLU A 52 7.75 15.47 -7.64
N GLN A 53 8.13 14.81 -8.75
CA GLN A 53 7.95 15.36 -10.09
C GLN A 53 6.46 15.49 -10.46
N LEU A 54 5.65 14.46 -10.22
CA LEU A 54 4.20 14.54 -10.45
C LEU A 54 3.51 15.58 -9.56
N TYR A 55 4.03 15.81 -8.35
CA TYR A 55 3.62 16.91 -7.49
C TYR A 55 3.95 18.28 -8.10
N GLY A 56 5.16 18.45 -8.66
CA GLY A 56 5.55 19.66 -9.39
C GLY A 56 4.67 19.97 -10.61
N GLU A 57 4.16 18.93 -11.28
CA GLU A 57 3.20 19.05 -12.39
C GLU A 57 1.75 19.26 -11.93
N HIS A 58 1.51 19.47 -10.63
CA HIS A 58 0.18 19.65 -10.02
C HIS A 58 -0.77 18.47 -10.26
N LEU A 59 -0.23 17.28 -10.51
CA LEU A 59 -1.00 16.04 -10.65
C LEU A 59 -1.21 15.33 -9.31
N LEU A 60 -0.44 15.71 -8.28
CA LEU A 60 -0.52 15.24 -6.91
C LEU A 60 -0.52 16.41 -5.94
N GLU A 61 -1.08 16.19 -4.76
CA GLU A 61 -0.91 17.05 -3.60
C GLU A 61 -0.15 16.29 -2.51
N GLU A 62 0.84 16.92 -1.88
CA GLU A 62 1.48 16.38 -0.67
C GLU A 62 0.61 16.75 0.55
N ARG A 63 0.04 15.75 1.22
CA ARG A 63 -0.83 15.96 2.39
C ARG A 63 -0.03 16.09 3.67
N VAL A 64 0.97 15.23 3.79
CA VAL A 64 1.97 15.18 4.85
C VAL A 64 3.27 14.74 4.19
N ARG A 65 4.41 15.11 4.75
CA ARG A 65 5.73 14.81 4.19
C ARG A 65 5.85 13.33 3.75
N GLY A 66 6.05 13.10 2.45
CA GLY A 66 6.19 11.77 1.86
C GLY A 66 4.89 11.00 1.61
N ARG A 67 3.72 11.66 1.73
CA ARG A 67 2.40 11.11 1.40
C ARG A 67 1.69 12.00 0.40
N PHE A 68 1.31 11.40 -0.72
CA PHE A 68 0.73 12.09 -1.86
C PHE A 68 -0.71 11.65 -2.07
N GLN A 69 -1.56 12.59 -2.44
CA GLN A 69 -2.95 12.36 -2.80
C GLN A 69 -3.18 12.78 -4.25
N THR A 70 -3.86 11.93 -5.01
CA THR A 70 -4.46 12.31 -6.29
C THR A 70 -5.85 12.89 -6.04
N HIS A 71 -6.18 14.01 -6.67
CA HIS A 71 -7.54 14.51 -6.70
C HIS A 71 -8.50 13.49 -7.34
N ASP A 72 -9.75 13.45 -6.88
CA ASP A 72 -10.76 12.49 -7.36
C ASP A 72 -10.92 12.49 -8.89
N LEU A 73 -10.87 13.68 -9.52
CA LEU A 73 -10.98 13.81 -10.96
C LEU A 73 -9.75 13.25 -11.70
N LEU A 74 -8.55 13.52 -11.19
CA LEU A 74 -7.30 12.99 -11.73
C LEU A 74 -7.19 11.47 -11.52
N ARG A 75 -7.69 10.97 -10.39
CA ARG A 75 -7.78 9.54 -10.09
C ARG A 75 -8.72 8.81 -11.04
N HIS A 76 -9.87 9.42 -11.36
CA HIS A 76 -10.77 8.87 -12.37
C HIS A 76 -10.09 8.81 -13.75
N TYR A 77 -9.41 9.90 -14.13
CA TYR A 77 -8.66 9.94 -15.38
C TYR A 77 -7.53 8.91 -15.44
N ALA A 78 -6.72 8.79 -14.38
CA ALA A 78 -5.68 7.79 -14.25
C ALA A 78 -6.22 6.36 -14.37
N ARG A 79 -7.41 6.08 -13.81
CA ARG A 79 -8.06 4.78 -13.92
C ARG A 79 -8.46 4.46 -15.36
N THR A 80 -9.07 5.42 -16.07
CA THR A 80 -9.41 5.25 -17.49
C THR A 80 -8.16 4.99 -18.34
N LEU A 81 -7.04 5.63 -18.03
CA LEU A 81 -5.77 5.36 -18.69
C LEU A 81 -5.21 3.99 -18.34
N ALA A 82 -5.31 3.56 -17.08
CA ALA A 82 -4.87 2.23 -16.66
C ALA A 82 -5.68 1.12 -17.34
N GLU A 83 -6.98 1.31 -17.54
CA GLU A 83 -7.85 0.37 -18.27
C GLU A 83 -7.47 0.22 -19.76
N GLN A 84 -6.65 1.13 -20.30
CA GLN A 84 -6.13 1.06 -21.67
C GLN A 84 -4.79 0.32 -21.76
N ASP A 85 -4.07 0.15 -20.65
CA ASP A 85 -2.82 -0.61 -20.58
C ASP A 85 -3.10 -2.13 -20.62
N LEU A 86 -2.08 -2.92 -20.96
CA LEU A 86 -2.20 -4.38 -20.98
C LEU A 86 -2.58 -4.93 -19.58
N ASP A 87 -3.64 -5.74 -19.54
CA ASP A 87 -4.15 -6.34 -18.29
C ASP A 87 -3.08 -7.07 -17.47
N ALA A 88 -2.10 -7.69 -18.13
CA ALA A 88 -1.01 -8.42 -17.48
C ALA A 88 -0.09 -7.50 -16.67
N ASP A 89 0.27 -6.33 -17.20
CA ASP A 89 1.17 -5.37 -16.54
C ASP A 89 0.49 -4.73 -15.33
N ASN A 90 -0.79 -4.41 -15.46
CA ASN A 90 -1.61 -3.90 -14.37
C ASN A 90 -1.78 -4.94 -13.25
N THR A 91 -1.99 -6.21 -13.62
CA THR A 91 -2.10 -7.31 -12.66
C THR A 91 -0.80 -7.49 -11.88
N ALA A 92 0.35 -7.52 -12.58
CA ALA A 92 1.65 -7.63 -11.94
C ALA A 92 1.97 -6.43 -11.02
N ALA A 93 1.60 -5.21 -11.42
CA ALA A 93 1.73 -4.02 -10.59
C ALA A 93 0.93 -4.13 -9.29
N LEU A 94 -0.32 -4.56 -9.40
CA LEU A 94 -1.21 -4.75 -8.27
C LEU A 94 -0.73 -5.87 -7.35
N ASP A 95 -0.27 -7.00 -7.89
CA ASP A 95 0.25 -8.10 -7.09
C ASP A 95 1.44 -7.66 -6.24
N ARG A 96 2.39 -6.90 -6.80
CA ARG A 96 3.52 -6.31 -6.04
C ARG A 96 3.05 -5.36 -4.94
N LEU A 97 2.06 -4.52 -5.22
CA LEU A 97 1.48 -3.62 -4.22
C LEU A 97 0.82 -4.41 -3.08
N LEU A 98 0.07 -5.46 -3.40
CA LEU A 98 -0.60 -6.31 -2.42
C LEU A 98 0.41 -7.09 -1.58
N ASP A 99 1.49 -7.59 -2.19
CA ASP A 99 2.59 -8.25 -1.49
C ASP A 99 3.29 -7.29 -0.51
N TYR A 100 3.52 -6.04 -0.91
CA TYR A 100 4.04 -4.99 -0.01
C TYR A 100 3.14 -4.75 1.19
N TYR A 101 1.82 -4.59 0.96
CA TYR A 101 0.86 -4.35 2.04
C TYR A 101 0.77 -5.53 3.00
N GLN A 102 0.73 -6.75 2.47
CA GLN A 102 0.69 -7.98 3.27
C GLN A 102 1.93 -8.09 4.15
N HIS A 103 3.13 -7.95 3.58
CA HIS A 103 4.38 -8.05 4.30
C HIS A 103 4.51 -6.98 5.40
N THR A 104 4.12 -5.74 5.10
CA THR A 104 4.22 -4.63 6.06
C THR A 104 3.18 -4.77 7.18
N ALA A 105 1.97 -5.27 6.86
CA ALA A 105 0.95 -5.57 7.86
C ALA A 105 1.38 -6.70 8.81
N GLU A 106 2.01 -7.75 8.30
CA GLU A 106 2.56 -8.83 9.15
C GLU A 106 3.65 -8.32 10.10
N ALA A 107 4.55 -7.46 9.61
CA ALA A 107 5.57 -6.83 10.44
C ALA A 107 4.98 -5.90 11.51
N ALA A 108 3.94 -5.14 11.15
CA ALA A 108 3.21 -4.28 12.08
C ALA A 108 2.49 -5.11 13.15
N ASP A 109 1.81 -6.19 12.77
CA ASP A 109 1.08 -7.08 13.68
C ASP A 109 2.02 -7.73 14.71
N ALA A 110 3.21 -8.16 14.28
CA ALA A 110 4.23 -8.71 15.18
C ALA A 110 4.68 -7.70 16.24
N LEU A 111 4.83 -6.42 15.87
CA LEU A 111 5.20 -5.35 16.80
C LEU A 111 4.05 -4.93 17.73
N ILE A 112 2.80 -5.01 17.27
CA ILE A 112 1.63 -4.59 18.05
C ILE A 112 1.27 -5.61 19.12
N ASN A 113 1.31 -6.89 18.76
CA ASN A 113 0.91 -8.01 19.62
C ASN A 113 2.04 -8.52 20.52
N ASP A 114 3.19 -7.84 20.53
CA ASP A 114 4.35 -8.13 21.37
C ASP A 114 4.66 -9.62 21.47
N THR A 115 4.64 -10.32 20.33
CA THR A 115 4.79 -11.78 20.31
C THR A 115 6.22 -12.24 20.60
N GLY A 116 7.15 -11.34 20.95
CA GLY A 116 8.57 -11.65 21.15
C GLY A 116 9.26 -12.30 19.93
N GLY A 117 8.53 -12.45 18.83
CA GLY A 117 8.97 -13.05 17.60
C GLY A 117 9.66 -11.96 16.79
N HIS A 118 10.99 -12.00 16.78
CA HIS A 118 11.72 -11.36 15.70
C HIS A 118 11.06 -11.75 14.36
N PRO A 119 10.86 -10.79 13.43
CA PRO A 119 10.32 -11.09 12.12
C PRO A 119 11.09 -12.29 11.56
N SER A 120 10.39 -13.37 11.23
CA SER A 120 11.03 -14.56 10.69
C SER A 120 11.86 -14.14 9.48
N PRO A 121 13.18 -14.46 9.43
CA PRO A 121 14.03 -14.09 8.31
C PRO A 121 13.62 -14.76 6.99
N ALA A 122 12.59 -15.62 7.01
CA ALA A 122 12.03 -16.27 5.83
C ALA A 122 11.09 -15.36 5.01
N SER A 123 10.62 -14.22 5.53
CA SER A 123 10.00 -13.21 4.67
C SER A 123 11.13 -12.40 4.06
N ALA A 124 11.62 -12.83 2.90
CA ALA A 124 12.67 -12.14 2.18
C ALA A 124 12.26 -10.67 2.05
N SER A 125 12.96 -9.79 2.77
CA SER A 125 12.67 -8.36 2.79
C SER A 125 12.69 -7.90 1.34
N LEU A 126 11.51 -7.56 0.81
CA LEU A 126 11.43 -6.91 -0.48
C LEU A 126 12.32 -5.65 -0.37
N PRO A 127 13.17 -5.34 -1.35
CA PRO A 127 14.04 -4.15 -1.31
C PRO A 127 13.27 -2.85 -1.04
N THR A 128 11.96 -2.90 -1.26
CA THR A 128 10.99 -1.82 -1.19
C THR A 128 10.15 -1.82 0.11
N SER A 129 10.39 -2.75 1.03
CA SER A 129 9.57 -2.89 2.25
C SER A 129 9.89 -1.81 3.29
N LEU A 130 8.83 -1.19 3.85
CA LEU A 130 8.95 -0.23 4.95
C LEU A 130 9.40 -0.97 6.22
N ARG A 131 10.50 -0.50 6.82
CA ARG A 131 11.00 -1.05 8.08
C ARG A 131 10.35 -0.35 9.27
N LEU A 132 9.39 -1.03 9.90
CA LEU A 132 8.80 -0.61 11.17
C LEU A 132 9.70 -1.07 12.33
N VAL A 133 10.03 -0.18 13.26
CA VAL A 133 10.94 -0.49 14.38
C VAL A 133 10.30 -0.36 15.77
N SER A 134 9.04 0.07 15.84
CA SER A 134 8.34 0.21 17.11
C SER A 134 6.83 -0.03 16.97
N ARG A 135 6.20 -0.41 18.08
CA ARG A 135 4.75 -0.54 18.20
C ARG A 135 3.99 0.74 17.82
N THR A 136 4.50 1.91 18.24
CA THR A 136 3.88 3.20 17.91
C THR A 136 3.91 3.48 16.41
N GLN A 137 5.03 3.20 15.74
CA GLN A 137 5.11 3.33 14.28
C GLN A 137 4.19 2.34 13.56
N ALA A 138 4.11 1.10 14.05
CA ALA A 138 3.21 0.08 13.48
C ALA A 138 1.74 0.51 13.54
N LEU A 139 1.28 1.00 14.70
CA LEU A 139 -0.09 1.52 14.85
C LEU A 139 -0.36 2.73 13.95
N ALA A 140 0.59 3.66 13.87
CA ALA A 140 0.44 4.85 13.03
C ALA A 140 0.36 4.49 11.54
N TRP A 141 1.19 3.54 11.07
CA TRP A 141 1.14 3.06 9.71
C TRP A 141 -0.17 2.32 9.40
N MET A 142 -0.63 1.44 10.28
CA MET A 142 -1.89 0.71 10.10
C MET A 142 -3.09 1.64 10.00
N GLU A 143 -3.15 2.68 10.82
CA GLU A 143 -4.24 3.66 10.73
C GLU A 143 -4.18 4.45 9.42
N ALA A 144 -2.98 4.90 9.02
CA ALA A 144 -2.80 5.65 7.79
C ALA A 144 -3.13 4.83 6.53
N GLU A 145 -2.83 3.53 6.53
CA GLU A 145 -3.11 2.63 5.40
C GLU A 145 -4.45 1.88 5.51
N ARG A 146 -5.26 2.15 6.54
CA ARG A 146 -6.50 1.40 6.83
C ARG A 146 -7.43 1.31 5.61
N ALA A 147 -7.61 2.42 4.89
CA ALA A 147 -8.44 2.46 3.70
C ALA A 147 -7.89 1.58 2.56
N ALA A 148 -6.58 1.61 2.34
CA ALA A 148 -5.91 0.78 1.33
C ALA A 148 -5.95 -0.71 1.72
N LEU A 149 -5.73 -1.04 2.99
CA LEU A 149 -5.78 -2.40 3.54
C LEU A 149 -7.17 -3.05 3.47
N VAL A 150 -8.23 -2.28 3.76
CA VAL A 150 -9.62 -2.78 3.64
C VAL A 150 -9.98 -3.05 2.20
N ALA A 151 -9.56 -2.18 1.29
CA ALA A 151 -9.84 -2.31 -0.13
C ALA A 151 -8.99 -3.43 -0.78
N SER A 152 -7.77 -3.67 -0.32
CA SER A 152 -6.92 -4.78 -0.76
C SER A 152 -7.42 -6.15 -0.26
N GLY A 153 -7.86 -6.25 1.00
CA GLY A 153 -8.39 -7.51 1.58
C GLY A 153 -9.68 -8.02 0.94
N ARG A 154 -10.37 -7.21 0.14
CA ARG A 154 -11.54 -7.62 -0.66
C ARG A 154 -11.14 -8.28 -1.98
N ARG A 155 -9.91 -8.07 -2.46
CA ARG A 155 -9.40 -8.70 -3.69
C ARG A 155 -8.84 -10.07 -3.36
N ARG A 156 -9.55 -11.10 -3.81
CA ARG A 156 -9.04 -12.47 -3.77
C ARG A 156 -7.87 -12.56 -4.76
N ARG A 157 -6.65 -12.74 -4.28
CA ARG A 157 -5.51 -13.13 -5.13
C ARG A 157 -5.94 -14.36 -5.92
N PRO A 158 -5.86 -14.38 -7.26
CA PRO A 158 -5.86 -15.65 -7.96
C PRO A 158 -4.68 -16.43 -7.37
N THR A 159 -4.98 -17.52 -6.66
CA THR A 159 -3.93 -18.40 -6.15
C THR A 159 -3.23 -18.95 -7.37
N VAL A 160 -2.08 -18.39 -7.73
CA VAL A 160 -1.13 -19.06 -8.61
C VAL A 160 -0.69 -20.29 -7.84
N LYS A 161 -1.34 -21.42 -8.13
CA LYS A 161 -0.83 -22.72 -7.75
C LYS A 161 0.46 -22.88 -8.52
N HIS A 162 1.58 -22.48 -7.92
CA HIS A 162 2.82 -23.15 -8.24
C HIS A 162 2.58 -24.61 -7.85
N SER A 163 2.32 -25.45 -8.85
CA SER A 163 2.32 -26.90 -8.73
C SER A 163 3.74 -27.33 -8.38
N THR A 164 4.13 -27.14 -7.13
CA THR A 164 5.32 -27.78 -6.59
C THR A 164 4.94 -29.24 -6.45
N CYS A 165 5.61 -30.10 -7.23
CA CYS A 165 5.61 -31.53 -6.97
C CYS A 165 5.88 -31.77 -5.48
N SER A 166 5.01 -32.58 -4.88
CA SER A 166 4.93 -32.93 -3.47
C SER A 166 6.27 -33.28 -2.83
N ASN A 167 6.36 -33.02 -1.52
CA ASN A 167 6.62 -34.13 -0.60
C ASN A 167 5.81 -33.95 0.70
N PRO A 168 5.16 -35.00 1.24
CA PRO A 168 4.33 -34.88 2.42
C PRO A 168 5.14 -35.21 3.66
N SER A 169 5.27 -34.26 4.60
CA SER A 169 5.33 -34.53 6.05
C SER A 169 5.41 -33.24 6.84
N ALA A 170 4.42 -33.06 7.74
CA ALA A 170 4.46 -32.36 9.03
C ALA A 170 4.77 -30.83 8.99
N THR A 171 4.12 -29.93 9.71
CA THR A 171 3.23 -29.96 10.88
C THR A 171 2.37 -28.70 10.80
N THR A 172 1.12 -28.77 11.23
CA THR A 172 0.16 -27.67 11.35
C THR A 172 0.79 -26.39 11.92
N SER A 173 1.08 -25.43 11.04
CA SER A 173 1.33 -24.04 11.40
C SER A 173 -0.02 -23.33 11.49
N ALA A 174 -0.31 -22.74 12.65
CA ALA A 174 -1.48 -21.94 12.87
C ALA A 174 -1.57 -20.82 11.82
N ARG A 175 -2.68 -20.79 11.09
CA ARG A 175 -2.98 -19.71 10.14
C ARG A 175 -2.88 -18.36 10.87
N PRO A 176 -2.19 -17.36 10.30
CA PRO A 176 -2.34 -16.00 10.78
C PRO A 176 -3.82 -15.60 10.66
N THR A 177 -4.32 -14.97 11.72
CA THR A 177 -5.68 -14.46 11.83
C THR A 177 -6.01 -13.60 10.61
N PRO A 178 -7.16 -13.78 9.94
CA PRO A 178 -7.50 -12.98 8.77
C PRO A 178 -7.60 -11.50 9.14
N LEU A 179 -7.09 -10.61 8.26
CA LEU A 179 -7.18 -9.13 8.33
C LEU A 179 -8.57 -8.56 8.70
N ARG A 180 -9.62 -9.37 8.63
CA ARG A 180 -10.99 -9.00 9.01
C ARG A 180 -11.17 -8.80 10.51
N ASP A 181 -10.42 -9.48 11.37
CA ASP A 181 -10.67 -9.44 12.82
C ASP A 181 -10.19 -8.13 13.46
N TRP A 182 -9.21 -7.44 12.86
CA TRP A 182 -8.79 -6.10 13.26
C TRP A 182 -9.87 -5.02 13.05
N LEU A 183 -10.77 -5.20 12.09
CA LEU A 183 -11.85 -4.23 11.83
C LEU A 183 -12.90 -4.18 12.95
N VAL A 184 -12.97 -5.21 13.79
CA VAL A 184 -13.95 -5.31 14.88
C VAL A 184 -13.42 -4.69 16.19
N LEU A 185 -12.10 -4.65 16.39
CA LEU A 185 -11.49 -4.23 17.66
C LEU A 185 -11.29 -2.70 17.79
N GLY A 186 -11.48 -1.93 16.72
CA GLY A 186 -11.36 -0.46 16.73
C GLY A 186 -12.46 0.32 17.48
N LYS A 187 -13.32 -0.35 18.27
CA LYS A 187 -14.41 0.31 19.04
C LYS A 187 -14.17 0.46 20.55
N VAL A 188 -13.05 -0.01 21.10
CA VAL A 188 -12.79 0.16 22.54
C VAL A 188 -11.70 1.21 22.75
N GLY A 189 -12.13 2.44 23.05
CA GLY A 189 -11.24 3.42 23.67
C GLY A 189 -11.57 4.86 23.32
N THR A 190 -12.53 5.46 24.03
CA THR A 190 -12.39 6.82 24.57
C THR A 190 -13.58 7.12 25.50
N SER A 191 -13.35 7.00 26.80
CA SER A 191 -14.07 7.81 27.80
C SER A 191 -13.03 8.55 28.62
N PRO A 192 -12.98 9.89 28.56
CA PRO A 192 -12.07 10.66 29.40
C PRO A 192 -12.60 10.68 30.84
N ARG A 193 -11.77 10.18 31.76
CA ARG A 193 -11.96 10.32 33.20
C ARG A 193 -11.64 11.77 33.56
N SER A 194 -12.65 12.60 33.75
CA SER A 194 -12.51 13.95 34.27
C SER A 194 -12.35 13.89 35.79
N GLU A 195 -11.13 14.14 36.26
CA GLU A 195 -10.79 14.41 37.66
C GLU A 195 -10.84 15.94 37.84
N VAL A 196 -11.69 16.42 38.75
CA VAL A 196 -11.80 17.84 39.12
C VAL A 196 -11.43 17.95 40.60
N PRO A 197 -10.44 18.78 40.98
CA PRO A 197 -10.16 19.05 42.37
C PRO A 197 -10.90 20.32 42.85
N ARG A 198 -11.46 20.28 44.06
CA ARG A 198 -11.52 21.41 44.99
C ARG A 198 -11.44 20.90 46.41
#